data_AF-A0AA50UDF3-F1
#
_entry.id   AF-A0AA50UDF3-F1
#
_cell.length_a   1.000
_cell.length_b   1.000
_cell.length_c   1.000
_cell.angle_alpha   90.00
_cell.angle_beta   90.00
_cell.angle_gamma   90.00
#
_symmetry.space_group_name_H-M   'P 1'
#
loop_
_entity.id
_entity.type
_entity.pdbx_description
1 polymer ?
#
loop_
_entity_poly.entity_id
_entity_poly.type
_entity_poly.pdbx_seq_one_letter_code
_entity_poly.pdbx_strand_id
1 'polypeptide(L)'
;KKRKHKKKDKEADSKVDEDCIKHGGWWKVGKIEDLSGSIAIEFGTNSYVSALDNGLFTIGAPHDEGDGPSPEEIFTGFPAGENKFALKSG
;
A
#
# COMPACT_ATOMS: atom_id res chain seq x y z
N LYS A 1 -1.06 -8.40 -46.21
CA LYS A 1 -0.64 -9.50 -45.31
C LYS A 1 -0.11 -8.89 -44.00
N LYS A 2 -0.98 -8.69 -43.00
CA LYS A 2 -0.63 -8.02 -41.72
C LYS A 2 0.18 -8.96 -40.83
N ARG A 3 1.34 -8.50 -40.37
CA ARG A 3 2.28 -9.23 -39.49
C ARG A 3 1.70 -9.33 -38.08
N LYS A 4 1.59 -10.55 -37.58
CA LYS A 4 1.02 -10.91 -36.26
C LYS A 4 2.08 -10.63 -35.19
N HIS A 5 1.86 -9.62 -34.35
CA HIS A 5 2.77 -9.28 -33.25
C HIS A 5 2.62 -10.35 -32.14
N LYS A 6 3.72 -11.05 -31.86
CA LYS A 6 3.82 -12.07 -30.81
C LYS A 6 3.76 -11.34 -29.46
N LYS A 7 2.63 -11.45 -28.74
CA LYS A 7 2.52 -11.02 -27.33
C LYS A 7 3.49 -11.88 -26.53
N LYS A 8 4.51 -11.24 -25.94
CA LYS A 8 5.45 -11.87 -25.03
C LYS A 8 4.80 -11.80 -23.66
N ASP A 9 4.09 -12.86 -23.29
CA ASP A 9 3.62 -13.08 -21.93
C ASP A 9 4.84 -13.03 -21.01
N LYS A 10 4.88 -12.05 -20.11
CA LYS A 10 5.83 -12.04 -19.00
C LYS A 10 5.23 -12.95 -17.95
N GLU A 11 5.72 -14.19 -17.90
CA GLU A 11 5.56 -15.07 -16.73
C GLU A 11 5.92 -14.27 -15.47
N ALA A 12 4.92 -13.98 -14.65
CA ALA A 12 5.12 -13.49 -13.31
C ALA A 12 5.58 -14.69 -12.48
N ASP A 13 6.87 -14.69 -12.15
CA ASP A 13 7.50 -15.56 -11.16
C ASP A 13 6.65 -15.51 -9.88
N SER A 14 5.88 -16.56 -9.63
CA SER A 14 5.00 -16.69 -8.46
C SER A 14 5.82 -17.00 -7.21
N LYS A 15 6.75 -16.11 -6.87
CA LYS A 15 7.30 -16.04 -5.51
C LYS A 15 6.19 -15.50 -4.62
N VAL A 16 5.86 -16.29 -3.60
CA VAL A 16 5.01 -15.85 -2.51
C VAL A 16 5.70 -14.67 -1.85
N ASP A 17 5.02 -13.52 -1.82
CA ASP A 17 5.53 -12.33 -1.15
C ASP A 17 5.33 -12.50 0.35
N GLU A 18 6.40 -12.87 1.07
CA GLU A 18 6.39 -13.09 2.51
C GLU A 18 6.02 -11.81 3.27
N ASP A 19 6.38 -10.63 2.75
CA ASP A 19 6.04 -9.32 3.32
C ASP A 19 4.51 -9.13 3.22
N CYS A 20 3.95 -9.39 2.05
CA CYS A 20 2.50 -9.31 1.86
C CYS A 20 1.72 -10.19 2.85
N ILE A 21 2.21 -11.39 3.15
CA ILE A 21 1.58 -12.27 4.14
C ILE A 21 1.74 -11.71 5.56
N LYS A 22 2.93 -11.25 5.94
CA LYS A 22 3.21 -10.70 7.27
C LYS A 22 2.43 -9.42 7.59
N HIS A 23 1.96 -8.72 6.57
CA HIS A 23 1.19 -7.48 6.71
C HIS A 23 -0.30 -7.67 6.36
N GLY A 24 -0.85 -8.89 6.52
CA GLY A 24 -2.28 -9.14 6.35
C GLY A 24 -2.79 -8.94 4.92
N GLY A 25 -1.95 -9.18 3.93
CA GLY A 25 -2.26 -9.00 2.51
C GLY A 25 -1.91 -7.61 1.98
N TRP A 26 -1.30 -6.73 2.77
CA TRP A 26 -0.79 -5.43 2.33
C TRP A 26 0.63 -5.57 1.80
N TRP A 27 0.91 -4.98 0.64
CA TRP A 27 2.23 -5.06 0.01
C TRP A 27 2.88 -3.69 -0.08
N LYS A 28 4.20 -3.69 -0.06
CA LYS A 28 4.99 -2.47 -0.28
C LYS A 28 4.79 -1.91 -1.68
N VAL A 29 4.48 -0.62 -1.75
CA VAL A 29 4.35 0.09 -3.02
C VAL A 29 5.73 0.43 -3.61
N GLY A 30 5.94 0.05 -4.88
CA GLY A 30 7.20 0.28 -5.60
C GLY A 30 7.20 1.50 -6.53
N LYS A 31 6.03 2.00 -6.92
CA LYS A 31 5.88 3.13 -7.84
C LYS A 31 4.80 4.08 -7.35
N ILE A 32 4.95 5.36 -7.67
CA ILE A 32 3.96 6.37 -7.28
C ILE A 32 2.59 6.14 -7.95
N GLU A 33 2.57 5.52 -9.12
CA GLU A 33 1.33 5.20 -9.86
C GLU A 33 0.43 4.22 -9.10
N ASP A 34 1.02 3.40 -8.22
CA ASP A 34 0.30 2.43 -7.40
C ASP A 34 -0.16 3.04 -6.06
N LEU A 35 0.20 4.30 -5.75
CA LEU A 35 -0.28 5.04 -4.56
C LEU A 35 -1.68 5.63 -4.80
N SER A 36 -2.65 4.78 -5.15
CA SER A 36 -4.05 5.16 -5.30
C SER A 36 -4.97 4.15 -4.63
N GLY A 37 -6.01 4.64 -3.95
CA GLY A 37 -6.94 3.80 -3.18
C GLY A 37 -6.53 3.70 -1.71
N SER A 38 -6.70 2.54 -1.10
CA SER A 38 -6.38 2.30 0.30
C SER A 38 -4.87 2.20 0.51
N ILE A 39 -4.32 3.04 1.38
CA ILE A 39 -2.88 3.14 1.66
C ILE A 39 -2.70 3.18 3.17
N ALA A 40 -1.74 2.43 3.69
CA ALA A 40 -1.24 2.57 5.05
C ALA A 40 0.22 3.03 5.02
N ILE A 41 0.64 3.72 6.08
CA ILE A 41 2.02 4.19 6.24
C ILE A 41 2.61 3.47 7.45
N GLU A 42 3.62 2.65 7.21
CA GLU A 42 4.32 1.91 8.26
C GLU A 42 5.56 2.68 8.75
N PHE A 43 5.77 2.69 10.06
CA PHE A 43 6.98 3.14 10.73
C PHE A 43 7.56 2.04 11.61
N GLY A 44 8.82 1.66 11.34
CA GLY A 44 9.52 0.69 12.16
C GLY A 44 9.12 -0.75 11.84
N THR A 45 8.51 -1.43 12.81
CA THR A 45 8.12 -2.85 12.69
C THR A 45 6.63 -2.98 12.92
N ASN A 46 5.88 -3.22 11.84
CA ASN A 46 4.44 -3.52 11.83
C ASN A 46 3.61 -2.50 12.63
N SER A 47 4.03 -1.24 12.66
CA SER A 47 3.35 -0.14 13.35
C SER A 47 2.95 0.91 12.32
N TYR A 48 1.70 1.35 12.32
CA TYR A 48 1.17 2.22 11.27
C TYR A 48 0.78 3.60 11.79
N VAL A 49 0.69 4.59 10.92
CA VAL A 49 0.18 5.92 11.29
C VAL A 49 -1.33 5.86 11.47
N SER A 50 -1.82 6.18 12.66
CA SER A 50 -3.26 6.31 12.97
C SER A 50 -3.70 7.78 12.99
N ALA A 51 -4.88 8.03 12.43
CA ALA A 51 -5.58 9.32 12.49
C ALA A 51 -6.47 9.40 13.74
N LEU A 52 -6.34 10.49 14.51
CA LEU A 52 -7.16 10.74 15.70
C LEU A 52 -8.29 11.73 15.41
N ASP A 53 -9.42 11.58 16.12
CA ASP A 53 -10.60 12.45 15.98
C ASP A 53 -10.35 13.94 16.28
N ASN A 54 -9.25 14.24 16.98
CA ASN A 54 -8.83 15.60 17.30
C ASN A 54 -7.99 16.28 16.19
N GLY A 55 -7.84 15.62 15.03
CA GLY A 55 -7.07 16.13 13.90
C GLY A 55 -5.56 15.96 14.03
N LEU A 56 -5.09 15.18 15.01
CA LEU A 56 -3.69 14.79 15.16
C LEU A 56 -3.45 13.38 14.60
N PHE A 57 -2.18 13.04 14.42
CA PHE A 57 -1.74 11.70 14.03
C PHE A 57 -0.83 11.12 15.11
N THR A 58 -0.88 9.81 15.27
CA THR A 58 0.03 9.04 16.12
C THR A 58 0.58 7.85 15.35
N ILE A 59 1.62 7.23 15.87
CA ILE A 59 2.02 5.87 15.46
C ILE A 59 1.26 4.90 16.37
N GLY A 60 0.55 3.94 15.76
CA GLY A 60 -0.14 2.87 16.45
C GLY A 60 0.82 1.93 17.18
N ALA A 61 0.26 1.06 18.02
CA ALA A 61 1.06 -0.03 18.60
C ALA A 61 1.53 -0.97 17.48
N PRO A 62 2.64 -1.71 17.67
CA PRO A 62 3.00 -2.78 16.75
C PRO A 62 1.88 -3.83 16.67
N HIS A 63 1.52 -4.19 15.46
CA HIS A 63 0.59 -5.27 15.14
C HIS A 63 1.31 -6.63 15.14
N ASP A 64 0.53 -7.70 15.27
CA ASP A 64 1.05 -9.07 15.21
C ASP A 64 1.36 -9.48 13.76
N GLU A 65 2.25 -10.47 13.59
CA GLU A 65 2.59 -10.95 12.25
C GLU A 65 1.37 -11.57 11.56
N GLY A 66 1.05 -11.05 10.38
CA GLY A 66 -0.14 -11.45 9.62
C GLY A 66 -1.32 -10.50 9.77
N ASP A 67 -1.26 -9.54 10.71
CA ASP A 67 -2.26 -8.50 10.82
C ASP A 67 -1.98 -7.32 9.88
N GLY A 68 -3.07 -6.78 9.35
CA GLY A 68 -3.06 -5.57 8.53
C GLY A 68 -3.40 -4.33 9.34
N PRO A 69 -3.20 -3.13 8.77
CA PRO A 69 -3.57 -1.86 9.40
C PRO A 69 -5.04 -1.82 9.81
N SER A 70 -5.30 -1.17 10.94
CA SER A 70 -6.63 -0.89 11.47
C SER A 70 -7.36 0.14 10.59
N PRO A 71 -8.70 0.25 10.66
CA PRO A 71 -9.45 1.25 9.89
C PRO A 71 -8.97 2.70 10.07
N GLU A 72 -8.53 3.06 11.28
CA GLU A 72 -7.96 4.39 11.61
C GLU A 72 -6.54 4.62 11.05
N GLU A 73 -5.87 3.55 10.63
CA GLU A 73 -4.53 3.57 10.04
C GLU A 73 -4.55 3.52 8.50
N ILE A 74 -5.76 3.38 7.92
CA ILE A 74 -5.97 3.35 6.48
C ILE A 74 -6.35 4.74 5.97
N PHE A 75 -5.55 5.21 5.02
CA PHE A 75 -5.76 6.44 4.28
C PHE A 75 -6.29 6.13 2.88
N THR A 76 -6.98 7.11 2.29
CA THR A 76 -7.27 7.09 0.86
C THR A 76 -6.29 7.98 0.11
N GLY A 77 -5.50 7.40 -0.79
CA GLY A 77 -4.56 8.09 -1.65
C GLY A 77 -5.14 8.44 -3.01
N PHE A 78 -4.81 9.64 -3.48
CA PHE A 78 -5.17 10.13 -4.81
C PHE A 78 -3.98 10.80 -5.49
N PRO A 79 -3.81 10.64 -6.82
CA PRO A 79 -2.82 11.41 -7.55
C PRO A 79 -3.18 12.91 -7.49
N ALA A 80 -2.19 13.74 -7.17
CA ALA A 80 -2.36 15.19 -7.02
C ALA A 80 -1.55 16.00 -8.05
N GLY A 81 -0.87 15.33 -8.98
CA GLY A 81 -0.06 15.92 -10.04
C GLY A 81 1.15 15.07 -10.38
N GLU A 82 2.08 15.64 -11.15
CA GLU A 82 3.32 14.96 -11.50
C GLU A 82 4.16 14.69 -10.25
N ASN A 83 4.41 13.40 -9.99
CA ASN A 83 5.14 12.91 -8.83
C ASN A 83 4.59 13.38 -7.46
N LYS A 84 3.28 13.65 -7.36
CA LYS A 84 2.60 14.08 -6.14
C LYS A 84 1.35 13.26 -5.89
N PHE A 85 1.07 12.97 -4.62
CA PHE A 85 -0.15 12.33 -4.17
C PHE A 85 -0.70 13.08 -2.95
N ALA A 86 -2.01 12.96 -2.75
CA ALA A 86 -2.72 13.45 -1.59
C ALA A 86 -3.24 12.25 -0.79
N LEU A 87 -3.28 12.38 0.52
CA LEU A 87 -3.85 11.40 1.44
C LEU A 87 -5.03 12.02 2.17
N LYS A 88 -6.12 11.26 2.29
CA LYS A 88 -7.28 11.58 3.11
C LYS A 88 -7.41 10.53 4.20
N SER A 89 -7.45 10.95 5.46
CA SER A 89 -7.86 10.09 6.57
C SER A 89 -9.36 9.80 6.48
N GLY A 90 -9.73 8.58 6.92
CA GLY A 90 -11.11 8.16 7.12
C GLY A 90 -11.86 9.06 8.09
#